data_AF-A0A371LLK6-F1
#
_entry.id   AF-A0A371LLK6-F1
#
_cell.length_a   1.000
_cell.length_b   1.000
_cell.length_c   1.000
_cell.angle_alpha   90.00
_cell.angle_beta   90.00
_cell.angle_gamma   90.00
#
_symmetry.space_group_name_H-M   'P 1'
#
loop_
_entity.id
_entity.type
_entity.pdbx_description
1 polymer ?
#
loop_
_entity_poly.entity_id
_entity_poly.type
_entity_poly.pdbx_seq_one_letter_code
_entity_poly.pdbx_strand_id
1 'polypeptide(L)'
;MGFGVSGSTAVIFLGVLVATGTLYTATSNASENVLEAQDADAERALERTNTDIAVTNATYDAGNESLTVNLTNAGSETLSVSETTLLVDNTYVDVPAANATVDGDAGTDLWYAGENLSLVVDADPTPARVKVVTGSGVAATGAVN
;
A
#
# COMPACT_ATOMS: atom_id res chain seq x y z
N MET A 1 30.79 -56.00 -29.91
CA MET A 1 29.62 -55.67 -29.06
C MET A 1 30.00 -54.59 -28.02
N GLY A 2 30.40 -53.39 -28.45
CA GLY A 2 30.88 -52.33 -27.52
C GLY A 2 30.34 -50.92 -27.79
N PHE A 3 29.94 -50.63 -29.03
CA PHE A 3 29.41 -49.30 -29.41
C PHE A 3 27.97 -49.04 -28.95
N GLY A 4 27.11 -50.06 -28.89
CA GLY A 4 25.69 -49.87 -28.54
C GLY A 4 25.47 -49.47 -27.09
N VAL A 5 26.24 -50.04 -26.16
CA VAL A 5 26.14 -49.74 -24.72
C VAL A 5 26.90 -48.46 -24.37
N SER A 6 28.07 -48.23 -24.96
CA SER A 6 28.85 -47.00 -24.71
C SER A 6 28.19 -45.74 -25.32
N GLY A 7 27.60 -45.87 -26.53
CA GLY A 7 26.88 -44.77 -27.18
C GLY A 7 25.60 -44.38 -26.43
N SER A 8 24.81 -45.35 -25.93
CA SER A 8 23.62 -45.05 -25.13
C SER A 8 23.96 -44.40 -23.79
N THR A 9 25.03 -44.84 -23.12
CA THR A 9 25.49 -44.19 -21.89
C THR A 9 25.89 -42.73 -22.11
N ALA A 10 26.52 -42.39 -23.24
CA ALA A 10 26.92 -41.02 -23.55
C ALA A 10 25.71 -40.10 -23.77
N VAL A 11 24.68 -40.58 -24.47
CA VAL A 11 23.44 -39.81 -24.71
C VAL A 11 22.70 -39.54 -23.41
N ILE A 12 22.57 -40.54 -22.54
CA ILE A 12 21.94 -40.38 -21.22
C ILE A 12 22.71 -39.35 -20.39
N PHE A 13 24.05 -39.43 -20.37
CA PHE A 13 24.88 -38.50 -19.62
C PHE A 13 24.72 -37.05 -20.10
N LEU A 14 24.67 -36.84 -21.42
CA LEU A 14 24.41 -35.52 -21.99
C LEU A 14 23.02 -35.00 -21.60
N GLY A 15 21.99 -35.84 -21.67
CA GLY A 15 20.64 -35.48 -21.26
C GLY A 15 20.56 -35.07 -19.79
N VAL A 16 21.21 -35.82 -18.90
CA VAL A 16 21.29 -35.51 -17.47
C VAL A 16 22.08 -34.22 -17.23
N LEU A 17 23.18 -33.99 -17.95
CA LEU A 17 23.97 -32.77 -17.82
C LEU A 17 23.14 -31.53 -18.19
N VAL A 18 22.43 -31.57 -19.33
CA VAL A 18 21.56 -30.48 -19.76
C VAL A 18 20.40 -30.29 -18.77
N ALA A 19 19.75 -31.38 -18.35
CA ALA A 19 18.67 -31.33 -17.37
C ALA A 19 19.11 -30.77 -16.01
N THR A 20 20.34 -31.07 -15.58
CA THR A 20 20.88 -30.56 -14.31
C THR A 20 21.19 -29.07 -14.42
N GLY A 21 21.74 -28.63 -15.55
CA GLY A 21 21.99 -27.20 -15.81
C GLY A 21 20.69 -26.39 -15.78
N THR A 22 19.64 -26.86 -16.46
CA THR A 22 18.34 -26.17 -16.48
C THR A 22 17.64 -26.23 -15.12
N LEU A 23 17.71 -27.38 -14.42
CA LEU A 23 17.15 -27.54 -13.08
C LEU A 23 17.81 -26.60 -12.07
N TYR A 24 19.13 -26.48 -12.10
CA TYR A 24 19.87 -25.59 -11.20
C TYR A 24 19.47 -24.13 -11.41
N THR A 25 19.47 -23.65 -12.66
CA THR A 25 19.05 -22.27 -12.97
C THR A 25 17.61 -22.01 -12.54
N ALA A 26 16.69 -22.93 -12.85
CA ALA A 26 15.29 -22.78 -12.43
C ALA A 26 15.15 -22.73 -10.91
N THR A 27 15.87 -23.58 -10.18
CA THR A 27 15.84 -23.64 -8.71
C THR A 27 16.46 -22.39 -8.08
N SER A 28 17.57 -21.88 -8.64
CA SER A 28 18.22 -20.65 -8.17
C SER A 28 17.30 -19.45 -8.33
N ASN A 29 16.73 -19.27 -9.52
CA ASN A 29 15.81 -18.17 -9.81
C ASN A 29 14.55 -18.26 -8.92
N ALA A 30 14.00 -19.46 -8.74
CA ALA A 30 12.85 -19.65 -7.86
C ALA A 30 13.18 -19.31 -6.40
N SER A 31 14.36 -19.70 -5.92
CA SER A 31 14.81 -19.38 -4.56
C SER A 31 14.99 -17.88 -4.35
N GLU A 32 15.62 -17.18 -5.32
CA GLU A 32 15.82 -15.73 -5.28
C GLU A 32 14.49 -14.98 -5.26
N ASN A 33 13.56 -15.34 -6.14
CA ASN A 33 12.21 -14.73 -6.18
C ASN A 33 11.46 -14.90 -4.86
N VAL A 34 11.59 -16.07 -4.21
CA VAL A 34 10.93 -16.34 -2.93
C VAL A 34 11.56 -15.52 -1.80
N LEU A 35 12.89 -15.38 -1.79
CA LEU A 35 13.58 -14.56 -0.81
C LEU A 35 13.24 -13.08 -0.97
N GLU A 36 13.27 -12.55 -2.19
CA GLU A 36 12.87 -11.16 -2.48
C GLU A 36 11.42 -10.88 -2.07
N ALA A 37 10.50 -11.83 -2.33
CA ALA A 37 9.12 -11.71 -1.88
C ALA A 37 8.98 -11.69 -0.35
N GLN A 38 9.76 -12.51 0.37
CA GLN A 38 9.77 -12.52 1.83
C GLN A 38 10.33 -11.21 2.42
N ASP A 39 11.40 -10.69 1.83
CA ASP A 39 12.00 -9.43 2.25
C ASP A 39 11.03 -8.26 2.02
N ALA A 40 10.38 -8.20 0.85
CA ALA A 40 9.37 -7.18 0.54
C ALA A 40 8.13 -7.27 1.45
N ASP A 41 7.71 -8.47 1.84
CA ASP A 41 6.63 -8.66 2.81
C ASP A 41 7.02 -8.17 4.21
N ALA A 42 8.26 -8.43 4.64
CA ALA A 42 8.79 -7.98 5.92
C ALA A 42 8.90 -6.45 5.97
N GLU A 43 9.38 -5.81 4.90
CA GLU A 43 9.48 -4.36 4.78
C GLU A 43 8.09 -3.69 4.84
N ARG A 44 7.11 -4.20 4.09
CA ARG A 44 5.72 -3.70 4.16
C ARG A 44 5.08 -3.91 5.55
N ALA A 45 5.44 -4.98 6.25
CA ALA A 45 4.95 -5.20 7.61
C ALA A 45 5.56 -4.19 8.60
N LEU A 46 6.84 -3.84 8.43
CA LEU A 46 7.50 -2.80 9.23
C LEU A 46 6.88 -1.42 8.96
N GLU A 47 6.68 -1.06 7.70
CA GLU A 47 6.03 0.19 7.27
C GLU A 47 4.63 0.35 7.90
N ARG A 48 3.81 -0.71 7.85
CA ARG A 48 2.48 -0.71 8.51
C ARG A 48 2.56 -0.59 10.02
N THR A 49 3.59 -1.15 10.64
CA THR A 49 3.77 -1.09 12.10
C THR A 49 4.19 0.32 12.54
N ASN A 50 4.96 1.01 11.72
CA ASN A 50 5.42 2.38 11.96
C ASN A 50 4.42 3.44 11.46
N THR A 51 3.43 3.07 10.66
CA THR A 51 2.33 3.94 10.25
C THR A 51 1.25 3.94 11.32
N ASP A 52 0.86 5.13 11.79
CA ASP A 52 -0.32 5.31 12.61
C ASP A 52 -1.02 6.61 12.24
N ILE A 53 -2.35 6.58 12.15
CA ILE A 53 -3.15 7.75 11.78
C ILE A 53 -4.35 7.88 12.72
N ALA A 54 -4.65 9.11 13.12
CA ALA A 54 -5.78 9.41 13.98
C ALA A 54 -6.71 10.43 13.30
N VAL A 55 -8.02 10.18 13.33
CA VAL A 55 -9.02 11.19 12.95
C VAL A 55 -9.19 12.14 14.12
N THR A 56 -8.68 13.36 13.97
CA THR A 56 -8.71 14.40 15.01
C THR A 56 -10.07 15.06 15.09
N ASN A 57 -10.69 15.33 13.93
CA ASN A 57 -12.02 15.91 13.87
C ASN A 57 -12.68 15.63 12.53
N ALA A 58 -13.99 15.35 12.52
CA ALA A 58 -14.80 15.26 11.31
C ALA A 58 -16.09 16.06 11.52
N THR A 59 -16.22 17.16 10.79
CA THR A 59 -17.33 18.11 10.97
C THR A 59 -18.09 18.33 9.69
N TYR A 60 -19.42 18.26 9.77
CA TYR A 60 -20.31 18.52 8.64
C TYR A 60 -20.97 19.89 8.75
N ASP A 61 -20.84 20.70 7.69
CA ASP A 61 -21.55 21.97 7.54
C ASP A 61 -22.79 21.78 6.66
N ALA A 62 -23.96 21.71 7.30
CA ALA A 62 -25.24 21.56 6.60
C ALA A 62 -25.65 22.78 5.75
N GLY A 63 -25.03 23.96 5.96
CA GLY A 63 -25.30 25.15 5.16
C GLY A 63 -24.61 25.14 3.80
N ASN A 64 -23.42 24.53 3.74
CA ASN A 64 -22.60 24.42 2.54
C ASN A 64 -22.52 23.00 1.98
N GLU A 65 -23.19 22.03 2.62
CA GLU A 65 -23.17 20.61 2.26
C GLU A 65 -21.74 20.04 2.22
N SER A 66 -20.87 20.55 3.10
CA SER A 66 -19.43 20.26 3.09
C SER A 66 -18.99 19.51 4.34
N LEU A 67 -18.21 18.45 4.13
CA LEU A 67 -17.59 17.65 5.16
C LEU A 67 -16.09 17.97 5.22
N THR A 68 -15.63 18.38 6.39
CA THR A 68 -14.21 18.60 6.67
C THR A 68 -13.68 17.52 7.59
N VAL A 69 -12.69 16.76 7.14
CA VAL A 69 -12.03 15.67 7.88
C VAL A 69 -10.58 16.05 8.15
N ASN A 70 -10.23 16.15 9.43
CA ASN A 70 -8.88 16.43 9.89
C ASN A 70 -8.27 15.16 10.48
N LEU A 71 -7.08 14.82 10.01
CA LEU A 71 -6.30 13.68 10.46
C LEU A 71 -4.92 14.15 10.93
N THR A 72 -4.32 13.38 11.83
CA THR A 72 -2.93 13.57 12.27
C THR A 72 -2.14 12.29 12.03
N ASN A 73 -0.93 12.42 11.48
CA ASN A 73 0.00 11.29 11.35
C ASN A 73 0.65 11.08 12.71
N ALA A 74 0.18 10.06 13.44
CA ALA A 74 0.69 9.71 14.77
C ALA A 74 1.88 8.72 14.69
N GLY A 75 2.15 8.18 13.50
CA GLY A 75 3.25 7.27 13.24
C GLY A 75 4.58 7.98 13.01
N SER A 76 5.57 7.19 12.57
CA SER A 76 6.90 7.69 12.18
C SER A 76 7.14 7.66 10.67
N GLU A 77 6.31 6.97 9.90
CA GLU A 77 6.41 6.93 8.43
C GLU A 77 5.87 8.21 7.80
N THR A 78 6.50 8.64 6.71
CA THR A 78 5.97 9.71 5.86
C THR A 78 4.93 9.11 4.92
N LEU A 79 3.76 9.72 4.86
CA LEU A 79 2.63 9.26 4.06
C LEU A 79 2.44 10.14 2.83
N SER A 80 1.82 9.59 1.79
CA SER A 80 1.39 10.35 0.61
C SER A 80 -0.09 10.70 0.72
N VAL A 81 -0.43 11.95 0.40
CA VAL A 81 -1.82 12.43 0.32
C VAL A 81 -2.55 11.75 -0.84
N SER A 82 -1.90 11.60 -1.99
CA SER A 82 -2.47 10.95 -3.18
C SER A 82 -2.74 9.46 -3.01
N GLU A 83 -2.00 8.79 -2.12
CA GLU A 83 -2.25 7.39 -1.74
C GLU A 83 -3.25 7.24 -0.58
N THR A 84 -3.81 8.35 -0.09
CA THR A 84 -4.81 8.35 0.97
C THR A 84 -6.22 8.32 0.38
N THR A 85 -7.03 7.36 0.82
CA THR A 85 -8.41 7.18 0.37
C THR A 85 -9.40 7.56 1.47
N LEU A 86 -10.38 8.39 1.12
CA LEU A 86 -11.51 8.74 1.99
C LEU A 86 -12.76 7.94 1.60
N LEU A 87 -13.41 7.37 2.61
CA LEU A 87 -14.74 6.79 2.51
C LEU A 87 -15.70 7.52 3.44
N VAL A 88 -16.82 7.97 2.90
CA VAL A 88 -17.92 8.61 3.64
C VAL A 88 -19.11 7.65 3.59
N ASP A 89 -19.59 7.21 4.76
CA ASP A 89 -20.64 6.19 4.88
C ASP A 89 -20.44 4.97 3.96
N ASN A 90 -19.21 4.46 3.92
CA ASN A 90 -18.82 3.30 3.13
C ASN A 90 -18.88 3.52 1.60
N THR A 91 -18.97 4.76 1.16
CA THR A 91 -18.86 5.16 -0.24
C THR A 91 -17.53 5.86 -0.47
N TYR A 92 -16.82 5.47 -1.53
CA TYR A 92 -15.60 6.16 -1.93
C TYR A 92 -15.93 7.58 -2.39
N VAL A 93 -15.17 8.55 -1.89
CA VAL A 93 -15.27 9.95 -2.29
C VAL A 93 -13.93 10.38 -2.86
N ASP A 94 -13.94 10.89 -4.08
CA ASP A 94 -12.77 11.49 -4.70
C ASP A 94 -12.51 12.86 -4.07
N VAL A 95 -11.28 13.08 -3.59
CA VAL A 95 -10.89 14.34 -2.97
C VAL A 95 -10.01 15.09 -3.98
N PRO A 96 -10.46 16.24 -4.51
CA PRO A 96 -9.61 17.05 -5.36
C PRO A 96 -8.35 17.47 -4.61
N ALA A 97 -7.18 17.45 -5.27
CA ALA A 97 -5.92 17.84 -4.64
C ALA A 97 -5.96 19.26 -4.02
N ALA A 98 -6.74 20.18 -4.61
CA ALA A 98 -6.94 21.52 -4.07
C ALA A 98 -7.66 21.55 -2.70
N ASN A 99 -8.38 20.49 -2.37
CA ASN A 99 -9.14 20.34 -1.14
C ASN A 99 -8.44 19.42 -0.12
N ALA A 100 -7.25 18.93 -0.44
CA ALA A 100 -6.39 18.19 0.46
C ALA A 100 -5.20 19.07 0.82
N THR A 101 -5.04 19.34 2.11
CA THR A 101 -3.97 20.23 2.60
C THR A 101 -3.23 19.58 3.76
N VAL A 102 -1.90 19.63 3.72
CA VAL A 102 -1.05 19.23 4.85
C VAL A 102 -0.59 20.49 5.56
N ASP A 103 -0.99 20.66 6.82
CA ASP A 103 -0.76 21.87 7.62
C ASP A 103 -1.13 23.17 6.89
N GLY A 104 -2.14 23.10 6.02
CA GLY A 104 -2.63 24.22 5.20
C GLY A 104 -1.95 24.41 3.85
N ASP A 105 -0.98 23.57 3.47
CA ASP A 105 -0.36 23.56 2.14
C ASP A 105 -1.02 22.51 1.22
N ALA A 106 -1.59 22.96 0.11
CA ALA A 106 -2.18 22.11 -0.94
C ALA A 106 -1.16 21.72 -2.04
N GLY A 107 0.06 22.27 -1.98
CA GLY A 107 1.12 22.03 -2.96
C GLY A 107 2.01 20.83 -2.65
N THR A 108 1.85 20.23 -1.46
CA THR A 108 2.62 19.06 -1.02
C THR A 108 1.78 17.79 -1.11
N ASP A 109 2.42 16.72 -1.57
CA ASP A 109 1.88 15.37 -1.48
C ASP A 109 2.43 14.61 -0.25
N LEU A 110 3.41 15.17 0.45
CA LEU A 110 4.06 14.53 1.59
C LEU A 110 3.39 14.96 2.88
N TRP A 111 3.06 13.96 3.70
CA TRP A 111 2.46 14.08 5.03
C TRP A 111 3.37 13.43 6.06
N TYR A 112 4.21 14.23 6.71
CA TYR A 112 5.20 13.78 7.68
C TYR A 112 4.59 13.43 9.04
N ALA A 113 5.37 12.73 9.85
CA ALA A 113 5.02 12.41 11.24
C ALA A 113 4.71 13.68 12.04
N GLY A 114 3.55 13.71 12.70
CA GLY A 114 3.06 14.80 13.53
C GLY A 114 2.30 15.91 12.78
N GLU A 115 2.29 15.90 11.45
CA GLU A 115 1.55 16.89 10.65
C GLU A 115 0.07 16.55 10.55
N ASN A 116 -0.74 17.56 10.20
CA ASN A 116 -2.18 17.41 10.04
C ASN A 116 -2.61 17.45 8.57
N LEU A 117 -3.33 16.41 8.14
CA LEU A 117 -3.99 16.38 6.84
C LEU A 117 -5.46 16.83 6.99
N SER A 118 -5.86 17.85 6.25
CA SER A 118 -7.24 18.32 6.16
C SER A 118 -7.81 18.05 4.77
N LEU A 119 -8.93 17.34 4.73
CA LEU A 119 -9.66 16.95 3.54
C LEU A 119 -11.05 17.61 3.56
N VAL A 120 -11.40 18.30 2.47
CA VAL A 120 -12.71 18.95 2.32
C VAL A 120 -13.45 18.36 1.12
N VAL A 121 -14.63 17.80 1.36
CA VAL A 121 -15.46 17.20 0.30
C VAL A 121 -16.91 17.62 0.46
N ASP A 122 -17.64 17.64 -0.66
CA ASP A 122 -19.09 17.79 -0.64
C ASP A 122 -19.73 16.45 -0.23
N ALA A 123 -20.73 16.50 0.66
CA ALA A 123 -21.44 15.34 1.15
C ALA A 123 -22.93 15.66 1.36
N ASP A 124 -23.81 15.01 0.60
CA ASP A 124 -25.27 15.07 0.79
C ASP A 124 -25.85 13.66 0.62
N PRO A 125 -26.66 13.15 1.57
CA PRO A 125 -27.10 13.75 2.84
C PRO A 125 -26.02 13.78 3.93
N THR A 126 -26.33 14.41 5.08
CA THR A 126 -25.45 14.48 6.26
C THR A 126 -24.83 13.12 6.59
N PRO A 127 -23.51 12.99 6.51
CA PRO A 127 -22.85 11.71 6.71
C PRO A 127 -22.74 11.36 8.19
N ALA A 128 -22.77 10.06 8.50
CA ALA A 128 -22.68 9.57 9.88
C ALA A 128 -21.25 9.14 10.26
N ARG A 129 -20.49 8.58 9.31
CA ARG A 129 -19.12 8.12 9.55
C ARG A 129 -18.17 8.46 8.42
N VAL A 130 -16.90 8.58 8.79
CA VAL A 130 -15.77 8.63 7.86
C VAL A 130 -14.80 7.50 8.16
N LYS A 131 -14.20 6.97 7.10
CA LYS A 131 -13.06 6.07 7.17
C LYS A 131 -11.99 6.58 6.23
N VAL A 132 -10.78 6.69 6.72
CA VAL A 132 -9.61 7.07 5.92
C VAL A 132 -8.63 5.91 5.93
N VAL A 133 -8.05 5.63 4.77
CA VAL A 133 -7.10 4.53 4.55
C VAL A 133 -5.86 5.09 3.89
N THR A 134 -4.68 4.82 4.44
CA THR A 134 -3.39 5.23 3.88
C THR A 134 -2.91 4.26 2.79
N GLY A 135 -1.89 4.64 2.03
CA GLY A 135 -1.24 3.76 1.04
C GLY A 135 -0.69 2.45 1.64
N SER A 136 -0.19 2.50 2.88
CA SER A 136 0.27 1.31 3.62
C SER A 136 -0.87 0.37 4.05
N GLY A 137 -2.13 0.83 3.94
CA GLY A 137 -3.34 0.06 4.28
C GLY A 137 -3.80 0.24 5.73
N VAL A 138 -3.15 1.10 6.51
CA VAL A 138 -3.60 1.48 7.86
C VAL A 138 -4.82 2.38 7.73
N ALA A 139 -5.84 2.14 8.57
CA ALA A 139 -7.11 2.85 8.46
C ALA A 139 -7.58 3.39 9.80
N ALA A 140 -8.11 4.61 9.78
CA ALA A 140 -8.77 5.23 10.92
C ALA A 140 -10.24 5.51 10.60
N THR A 141 -11.09 5.35 11.60
CA THR A 141 -12.53 5.62 11.50
C THR A 141 -12.93 6.68 12.51
N GLY A 142 -13.72 7.66 12.07
CA GLY A 142 -14.27 8.71 12.91
C GLY A 142 -15.78 8.84 12.72
N ALA A 143 -16.48 9.23 13.79
CA ALA A 143 -17.87 9.69 13.70
C ALA A 143 -17.88 11.15 13.25
N VAL A 144 -18.87 11.52 12.43
CA VAL A 144 -19.08 12.90 12.01
C VAL A 144 -19.93 13.62 13.07
N ASN A 145 -19.52 14.84 13.44
CA ASN A 145 -20.26 15.71 14.35
C ASN A 145 -20.79 16.97 13.65
#